data_AF-J9EBQ7-F1
#
_entry.id   AF-J9EBQ7-F1
#
_cell.length_a   1.000
_cell.length_b   1.000
_cell.length_c   1.000
_cell.angle_alpha   90.00
_cell.angle_beta   90.00
_cell.angle_gamma   90.00
#
_symmetry.space_group_name_H-M   'P 1'
#
loop_
_entity.id
_entity.type
_entity.pdbx_description
1 polymer ?
#
loop_
_entity_poly.entity_id
_entity_poly.type
_entity_poly.pdbx_seq_one_letter_code
_entity_poly.pdbx_strand_id
1 'polypeptide(L)'
;MEGTWKKVLKEKENDIYLGILLHFRQAISDDRFYDERLILVSSLCKVMAMIKVDGTDFLDQTADKMLIVLRAFTPLGIVVIEIWKVYLKTLSDEVLVKLLPQTLVSIIPLLRFEQARELLRYIFEERQLHFAAK
;
A
#
# COMPACT_ATOMS: atom_id res chain seq x y z
N MET A 1 -15.27 2.17 31.09
CA MET A 1 -13.83 2.49 31.25
C MET A 1 -12.93 1.63 30.35
N GLU A 2 -13.30 0.38 30.04
CA GLU A 2 -12.50 -0.52 29.18
C GLU A 2 -12.40 -0.08 27.70
N GLY A 3 -13.42 0.60 27.17
CA GLY A 3 -13.41 1.13 25.81
C GLY A 3 -12.42 2.29 25.59
N THR A 4 -12.09 3.05 26.64
CA THR A 4 -11.18 4.20 26.55
C THR A 4 -9.73 3.74 26.35
N TRP A 5 -9.30 2.71 27.07
CA TRP A 5 -7.95 2.17 26.97
C TRP A 5 -7.69 1.47 25.63
N LYS A 6 -8.66 0.72 25.11
CA LYS A 6 -8.57 0.11 23.77
C LYS A 6 -8.43 1.18 22.67
N LYS A 7 -9.17 2.29 22.79
CA LYS A 7 -9.07 3.41 21.84
C LYS A 7 -7.69 4.07 21.88
N VAL A 8 -7.19 4.36 23.09
CA VAL A 8 -5.86 4.97 23.27
C VAL A 8 -4.73 4.06 22.74
N LEU A 9 -4.82 2.75 22.96
CA LEU A 9 -3.85 1.79 22.41
C LEU A 9 -3.87 1.79 20.88
N LYS A 10 -5.06 1.76 20.26
CA LYS A 10 -5.21 1.78 18.80
C LYS A 10 -4.72 3.10 18.18
N GLU A 11 -4.94 4.23 18.84
CA GLU A 11 -4.41 5.54 18.42
C GLU A 11 -2.87 5.53 18.45
N LYS A 12 -2.28 5.00 19.52
CA LYS A 12 -0.82 4.90 19.65
C LYS A 12 -0.20 3.97 18.60
N GLU A 13 -0.84 2.84 18.29
CA GLU A 13 -0.42 1.94 17.21
C GLU A 13 -0.45 2.63 15.84
N ASN A 14 -1.51 3.40 15.57
CA ASN A 14 -1.63 4.18 14.35
C ASN A 14 -0.54 5.27 14.23
N ASP A 15 -0.22 5.97 15.32
CA ASP A 15 0.83 6.99 15.32
C ASP A 15 2.22 6.39 15.03
N ILE A 16 2.53 5.24 15.64
CA ILE A 16 3.78 4.52 15.38
C ILE A 16 3.86 4.09 13.92
N TYR A 17 2.78 3.53 13.39
CA TYR A 17 2.72 3.11 11.99
C TYR A 17 2.85 4.29 11.01
N LEU A 18 2.17 5.40 11.27
CA LEU A 18 2.32 6.64 10.51
C LEU A 18 3.75 7.14 10.56
N GLY A 19 4.40 7.08 11.73
CA GLY A 19 5.82 7.35 11.87
C GLY A 19 6.65 6.50 10.92
N ILE A 20 6.46 5.18 10.91
CA ILE A 20 7.17 4.25 10.03
C ILE A 20 6.94 4.59 8.55
N LEU A 21 5.69 4.84 8.15
CA LEU A 21 5.34 5.22 6.78
C LEU A 21 6.02 6.52 6.32
N LEU A 22 6.09 7.52 7.20
CA LEU A 22 6.77 8.78 6.92
C LEU A 22 8.27 8.58 6.72
N HIS A 23 8.91 7.71 7.52
CA HIS A 23 10.33 7.37 7.33
C HIS A 23 10.58 6.69 5.99
N PHE A 24 9.73 5.73 5.57
CA PHE A 24 9.85 5.12 4.24
C PHE A 24 9.73 6.15 3.11
N ARG A 25 8.74 7.05 3.20
CA ARG A 25 8.53 8.09 2.20
C ARG A 25 9.71 9.07 2.12
N GLN A 26 10.29 9.43 3.25
CA GLN A 26 11.47 10.30 3.28
C GLN A 26 12.70 9.58 2.72
N ALA A 27 12.98 8.36 3.19
CA ALA A 27 14.15 7.59 2.78
C ALA A 27 14.16 7.29 1.28
N ILE A 28 13.00 6.97 0.68
CA ILE A 28 12.94 6.67 -0.77
C ILE A 28 13.24 7.89 -1.65
N SER A 29 12.96 9.09 -1.14
CA SER A 29 13.17 10.36 -1.86
C SER A 29 14.55 10.97 -1.60
N ASP A 30 15.32 10.40 -0.68
CA ASP A 30 16.61 10.92 -0.24
C ASP A 30 17.74 10.11 -0.88
N ASP A 31 18.65 10.80 -1.56
CA ASP A 31 19.74 10.19 -2.30
C ASP A 31 20.79 9.54 -1.38
N ARG A 32 20.79 9.87 -0.08
CA ARG A 32 21.63 9.18 0.92
C ARG A 32 21.28 7.70 1.05
N PHE A 33 20.06 7.30 0.65
CA PHE A 33 19.59 5.91 0.70
C PHE A 33 19.46 5.28 -0.69
N TYR A 34 20.16 5.80 -1.71
CA TYR A 34 20.03 5.34 -3.08
C TYR A 34 20.30 3.83 -3.23
N ASP A 35 21.34 3.33 -2.55
CA ASP A 35 21.75 1.93 -2.61
C ASP A 35 20.79 1.02 -1.82
N GLU A 36 20.10 1.57 -0.83
CA GLU A 36 19.15 0.86 0.03
C GLU A 36 17.72 0.85 -0.52
N ARG A 37 17.42 1.54 -1.64
CA ARG A 37 16.04 1.65 -2.17
C ARG A 37 15.39 0.28 -2.40
N LEU A 38 16.13 -0.71 -2.87
CA LEU A 38 15.62 -2.08 -3.05
C LEU A 38 15.31 -2.76 -1.70
N ILE A 39 16.12 -2.50 -0.67
CA ILE A 39 15.89 -2.98 0.69
C ILE A 39 14.62 -2.33 1.27
N LEU A 40 14.42 -1.03 1.02
CA LEU A 40 13.23 -0.30 1.44
C LEU A 40 11.97 -0.88 0.78
N VAL A 41 12.02 -1.17 -0.52
CA VAL A 41 10.92 -1.85 -1.25
C VAL A 41 10.59 -3.19 -0.61
N SER A 42 11.61 -4.05 -0.42
CA SER A 42 11.41 -5.38 0.17
C SER A 42 10.85 -5.30 1.59
N SER A 43 11.35 -4.36 2.40
CA SER A 43 10.91 -4.14 3.77
C SER A 43 9.44 -3.73 3.83
N LEU A 44 9.01 -2.80 2.97
CA LEU A 44 7.63 -2.34 2.97
C LEU A 44 6.65 -3.43 2.46
N CYS A 45 7.07 -4.27 1.50
CA CYS A 45 6.32 -5.49 1.13
C CYS A 45 6.10 -6.41 2.33
N LYS A 46 7.17 -6.69 3.10
CA LYS A 46 7.10 -7.56 4.28
C LYS A 46 6.17 -6.98 5.35
N VAL A 47 6.25 -5.68 5.61
CA VAL A 47 5.36 -4.99 6.57
C VAL A 47 3.89 -5.19 6.18
N MET A 48 3.53 -4.95 4.91
CA MET A 48 2.15 -5.17 4.45
C MET A 48 1.72 -6.64 4.57
N ALA A 49 2.59 -7.57 4.18
CA ALA A 49 2.28 -9.00 4.27
C ALA A 49 2.07 -9.45 5.73
N MET A 50 2.90 -8.99 6.66
CA MET A 50 2.77 -9.31 8.10
C MET A 50 1.45 -8.78 8.67
N ILE A 51 1.13 -7.50 8.43
CA ILE A 51 -0.12 -6.92 8.94
C ILE A 51 -1.35 -7.67 8.38
N LYS A 52 -1.29 -8.12 7.11
CA LYS A 52 -2.36 -8.91 6.51
C LYS A 52 -2.50 -10.29 7.17
N VAL A 53 -1.39 -10.96 7.49
CA VAL A 53 -1.37 -12.26 8.17
C VAL A 53 -1.95 -12.16 9.57
N ASP A 54 -1.74 -11.04 10.27
CA ASP A 54 -2.33 -10.77 11.58
C ASP A 54 -3.88 -10.67 11.54
N GLY A 55 -4.47 -10.62 10.34
CA GLY A 55 -5.93 -10.66 10.15
C GLY A 55 -6.67 -9.39 10.58
N THR A 56 -5.93 -8.32 10.85
CA THR A 56 -6.51 -7.02 11.24
C THR A 56 -7.04 -6.25 10.03
N ASP A 57 -8.04 -5.39 10.26
CA ASP A 57 -8.52 -4.42 9.26
C ASP A 57 -7.63 -3.17 9.19
N PHE A 58 -6.44 -3.21 9.79
CA PHE A 58 -5.56 -2.07 9.95
C PHE A 58 -5.05 -1.52 8.61
N LEU A 59 -4.73 -2.40 7.65
CA LEU A 59 -4.34 -1.97 6.30
C LEU A 59 -5.48 -1.26 5.57
N ASP A 60 -6.72 -1.70 5.76
CA ASP A 60 -7.89 -1.05 5.18
C ASP A 60 -8.11 0.35 5.79
N GLN A 61 -7.97 0.48 7.12
CA GLN A 61 -8.08 1.76 7.84
C GLN A 61 -6.99 2.77 7.46
N THR A 62 -5.84 2.29 7.00
CA THR A 62 -4.66 3.11 6.68
C THR A 62 -4.26 3.07 5.20
N ALA A 63 -5.12 2.51 4.34
CA ALA A 63 -4.86 2.30 2.93
C ALA A 63 -4.56 3.61 2.19
N ASP A 64 -5.27 4.68 2.54
CA ASP A 64 -5.05 6.04 2.01
C ASP A 64 -3.62 6.54 2.29
N LYS A 65 -3.12 6.32 3.51
CA LYS A 65 -1.78 6.71 3.93
C LYS A 65 -0.72 5.85 3.26
N MET A 66 -0.94 4.53 3.19
CA MET A 66 -0.05 3.63 2.48
C MET A 66 0.04 4.00 1.00
N LEU A 67 -1.08 4.32 0.36
CA LEU A 67 -1.13 4.75 -1.04
C LEU A 67 -0.25 5.98 -1.31
N ILE A 68 -0.25 6.96 -0.40
CA ILE A 68 0.63 8.14 -0.48
C ILE A 68 2.11 7.74 -0.45
N VAL A 69 2.47 6.78 0.39
CA VAL A 69 3.84 6.24 0.45
C VAL A 69 4.17 5.51 -0.85
N LEU A 70 3.34 4.56 -1.30
CA LEU A 70 3.57 3.80 -2.53
C LEU A 70 3.74 4.69 -3.76
N ARG A 71 3.01 5.80 -3.83
CA ARG A 71 3.18 6.78 -4.90
C ARG A 71 4.57 7.40 -4.93
N ALA A 72 5.24 7.57 -3.77
CA ALA A 72 6.63 8.04 -3.71
C ALA A 72 7.63 6.97 -4.21
N PHE A 73 7.25 5.69 -4.18
CA PHE A 73 8.04 4.58 -4.71
C PHE A 73 7.88 4.42 -6.24
N THR A 74 6.72 4.81 -6.81
CA THR A 74 6.43 4.70 -8.25
C THR A 74 7.58 5.12 -9.20
N PRO A 75 8.31 6.23 -8.97
CA PRO A 75 9.39 6.65 -9.85
C PRO A 75 10.53 5.63 -10.03
N LEU A 76 10.70 4.69 -9.09
CA LEU A 76 11.69 3.62 -9.17
C LEU A 76 11.38 2.59 -10.26
N GLY A 77 10.19 2.64 -10.86
CA GLY A 77 9.84 1.89 -12.06
C GLY A 77 9.60 0.41 -11.78
N ILE A 78 10.20 -0.46 -12.59
CA ILE A 78 9.86 -1.90 -12.61
C ILE A 78 10.01 -2.58 -11.25
N VAL A 79 10.98 -2.15 -10.42
CA VAL A 79 11.29 -2.78 -9.13
C VAL A 79 10.18 -2.60 -8.09
N VAL A 80 9.25 -1.67 -8.30
CA VAL A 80 8.14 -1.40 -7.38
C VAL A 80 6.81 -2.02 -7.82
N ILE A 81 6.79 -2.78 -8.91
CA ILE A 81 5.55 -3.44 -9.35
C ILE A 81 5.06 -4.44 -8.28
N GLU A 82 5.97 -5.22 -7.70
CA GLU A 82 5.61 -6.21 -6.68
C GLU A 82 5.02 -5.56 -5.43
N ILE A 83 5.54 -4.39 -5.01
CA ILE A 83 4.98 -3.70 -3.83
C ILE A 83 3.55 -3.21 -4.08
N TRP A 84 3.25 -2.74 -5.29
CA TRP A 84 1.88 -2.40 -5.70
C TRP A 84 0.97 -3.64 -5.71
N LYS A 85 1.48 -4.77 -6.21
CA LYS A 85 0.73 -6.04 -6.22
C LYS A 85 0.40 -6.53 -4.81
N VAL A 86 1.36 -6.44 -3.87
CA VAL A 86 1.14 -6.77 -2.46
C VAL A 86 0.05 -5.88 -1.88
N TYR A 87 0.14 -4.56 -2.06
CA TYR A 87 -0.88 -3.62 -1.59
C TYR A 87 -2.28 -3.97 -2.12
N LEU A 88 -2.43 -4.21 -3.42
CA LEU A 88 -3.71 -4.58 -4.01
C LEU A 88 -4.28 -5.90 -3.44
N LYS A 89 -3.41 -6.85 -3.08
CA LYS A 89 -3.79 -8.13 -2.48
C LYS A 89 -4.18 -8.02 -1.01
N THR A 90 -3.68 -7.04 -0.28
CA THR A 90 -3.96 -6.92 1.15
C THR A 90 -5.30 -6.23 1.44
N LEU A 91 -5.77 -5.35 0.56
CA LEU A 91 -7.02 -4.62 0.76
C LEU A 91 -8.27 -5.50 0.66
N SER A 92 -9.34 -5.08 1.34
CA SER A 92 -10.70 -5.54 0.99
C SER A 92 -11.19 -4.94 -0.32
N ASP A 93 -12.19 -5.56 -0.93
CA ASP A 93 -12.76 -5.10 -2.19
C ASP A 93 -13.44 -3.72 -2.02
N GLU A 94 -14.07 -3.46 -0.88
CA GLU A 94 -14.70 -2.17 -0.57
C GLU A 94 -13.67 -1.02 -0.58
N VAL A 95 -12.55 -1.20 0.13
CA VAL A 95 -11.49 -0.19 0.20
C VAL A 95 -10.78 -0.06 -1.14
N LEU A 96 -10.55 -1.16 -1.85
CA LEU A 96 -9.97 -1.14 -3.19
C LEU A 96 -10.84 -0.34 -4.16
N VAL A 97 -12.16 -0.58 -4.21
CA VAL A 97 -13.10 0.20 -5.05
C VAL A 97 -13.07 1.68 -4.69
N LYS A 98 -13.09 2.00 -3.39
CA LYS A 98 -13.04 3.39 -2.90
C LYS A 98 -11.77 4.12 -3.33
N LEU A 99 -10.62 3.44 -3.32
CA LEU A 99 -9.31 4.01 -3.66
C LEU A 99 -8.88 3.74 -5.10
N LEU A 100 -9.72 3.08 -5.91
CA LEU A 100 -9.39 2.65 -7.25
C LEU A 100 -8.95 3.81 -8.16
N PRO A 101 -9.65 4.97 -8.19
CA PRO A 101 -9.21 6.10 -9.03
C PRO A 101 -7.80 6.59 -8.67
N GLN A 102 -7.51 6.74 -7.38
CA GLN A 102 -6.22 7.23 -6.89
C GLN A 102 -5.12 6.18 -7.12
N THR A 103 -5.46 4.90 -6.99
CA THR A 103 -4.56 3.78 -7.27
C THR A 103 -4.17 3.75 -8.74
N LEU A 104 -5.15 3.82 -9.66
CA LEU A 104 -4.90 3.86 -11.10
C LEU A 104 -3.99 5.02 -11.49
N VAL A 105 -4.30 6.24 -11.03
CA VAL A 105 -3.47 7.43 -11.30
C VAL A 105 -2.03 7.24 -10.79
N SER A 106 -1.86 6.58 -9.66
CA SER A 106 -0.54 6.36 -9.05
C SER A 106 0.29 5.29 -9.76
N ILE A 107 -0.33 4.34 -10.47
CA ILE A 107 0.37 3.30 -11.22
C ILE A 107 0.54 3.62 -12.72
N ILE A 108 -0.12 4.65 -13.26
CA ILE A 108 0.04 5.08 -14.67
C ILE A 108 1.51 5.10 -15.12
N PRO A 109 2.46 5.71 -14.37
CA PRO A 109 3.87 5.75 -14.79
C PRO A 109 4.53 4.38 -14.93
N LEU A 110 3.98 3.34 -14.26
CA LEU A 110 4.47 1.97 -14.34
C LEU A 110 3.94 1.24 -15.59
N LEU A 111 2.81 1.66 -16.17
CA LEU A 111 2.18 0.97 -17.30
C LEU A 111 3.02 0.97 -18.58
N ARG A 112 4.10 1.75 -18.62
CA ARG A 112 5.15 1.65 -19.67
C ARG A 112 5.93 0.34 -19.61
N PHE A 113 5.96 -0.33 -18.46
CA PHE A 113 6.56 -1.64 -18.26
C PHE A 113 5.50 -2.70 -18.50
N GLU A 114 5.79 -3.69 -19.34
CA GLU A 114 4.85 -4.76 -19.66
C GLU A 114 4.42 -5.54 -18.42
N GLN A 115 5.35 -5.75 -17.48
CA GLN A 115 5.10 -6.42 -16.21
C GLN A 115 4.01 -5.72 -15.40
N ALA A 116 3.90 -4.39 -15.47
CA ALA A 116 2.92 -3.64 -14.70
C ALA A 116 1.47 -3.87 -15.18
N ARG A 117 1.28 -4.45 -16.38
CA ARG A 117 -0.05 -4.86 -16.85
C ARG A 117 -0.67 -5.92 -15.95
N GLU A 118 0.13 -6.68 -15.21
CA GLU A 118 -0.37 -7.63 -14.22
C GLU A 118 -1.18 -6.95 -13.11
N LEU A 119 -0.87 -5.68 -12.79
CA LEU A 119 -1.61 -4.91 -11.79
C LEU A 119 -3.03 -4.61 -12.29
N LEU A 120 -3.18 -4.21 -13.56
CA LEU A 120 -4.48 -3.99 -14.16
C LEU A 120 -5.27 -5.29 -14.27
N ARG A 121 -4.62 -6.37 -14.72
CA ARG A 121 -5.23 -7.70 -14.77
C ARG A 121 -5.72 -8.14 -13.39
N TYR A 122 -4.89 -7.95 -12.36
CA TYR A 122 -5.26 -8.29 -10.99
C TYR A 122 -6.50 -7.51 -10.52
N ILE A 123 -6.54 -6.20 -10.77
CA ILE A 123 -7.64 -5.32 -10.38
C ILE A 123 -8.95 -5.69 -11.08
N PHE A 124 -8.92 -5.86 -12.40
CA PHE A 124 -10.14 -5.96 -13.21
C PHE A 124 -10.59 -7.39 -13.51
N GLU A 125 -9.65 -8.35 -13.56
CA GLU A 125 -9.96 -9.73 -13.94
C GLU A 125 -9.88 -10.69 -12.73
N GLU A 126 -8.83 -10.59 -11.91
CA GLU A 126 -8.62 -11.57 -10.82
C GLU A 126 -9.44 -11.25 -9.57
N ARG A 127 -9.56 -9.96 -9.22
CA ARG A 127 -10.36 -9.52 -8.06
C ARG A 127 -11.87 -9.63 -8.26
N GLN A 128 -12.33 -9.81 -9.52
CA GLN A 128 -13.75 -9.85 -9.88
C GLN A 128 -14.59 -8.82 -9.12
N LEU A 129 -14.14 -7.55 -9.09
CA LEU A 129 -14.82 -6.49 -8.34
C LEU A 129 -16.29 -6.43 -8.77
N HIS A 130 -17.17 -7.02 -7.95
CA HIS A 130 -18.59 -7.02 -8.20
C HIS A 130 -19.10 -5.63 -7.92
N PHE A 131 -19.13 -4.79 -8.96
CA PHE A 131 -19.89 -3.55 -8.94
C PHE A 131 -21.36 -3.95 -8.86
N ALA A 132 -21.88 -4.11 -7.64
CA ALA A 132 -23.30 -4.23 -7.42
C ALA A 132 -23.92 -2.91 -7.90
N ALA A 133 -24.47 -2.93 -9.12
CA ALA A 133 -25.37 -1.91 -9.59
C ALA A 133 -26.55 -1.91 -8.60
N LYS A 134 -26.62 -0.89 -7.75
CA LYS A 134 -27.82 -0.56 -7.00
C LYS A 134 -28.79 0.15 -7.92
#